data_AF-A0A945CLA7-F1
#
_entry.id   AF-A0A945CLA7-F1
#
_cell.length_a   1.000
_cell.length_b   1.000
_cell.length_c   1.000
_cell.angle_alpha   90.00
_cell.angle_beta   90.00
_cell.angle_gamma   90.00
#
_symmetry.space_group_name_H-M   'P 1'
#
loop_
_entity.id
_entity.type
_entity.pdbx_description
1 polymer ?
#
loop_
_entity_poly.entity_id
_entity_poly.type
_entity_poly.pdbx_seq_one_letter_code
_entity_poly.pdbx_strand_id
1 'polypeptide(L)'
;AEPFFTKRWIDAELVDGKRGGAFCAGITPDLHPYVFLNYTGQPRDVMTLAHELGHGIHDVFASDNHLLDYHPVLPMAETASTFGEMLVFDRLQQTLSSQEERLALVCSKIEDSFATVFRQIAMYRFEQRAHLARREQGELPTEKFNELWQSCMQEMFGDALTLGEEHANWWLYIPHIINTPFYVYAYAIGELLVLSLYARYQEEGEPFVARYFDLLAGGSSRSPAELVSAMGFDLADRAFWQGGCDLIRQRVDLARELAK
;
A
#
# COMPACT_ATOMS: atom_id res chain seq x y z
N ALA A 1 -17.37 -4.98 9.89
CA ALA A 1 -17.64 -3.55 9.61
C ALA A 1 -19.06 -3.08 9.98
N GLU A 2 -20.05 -3.96 10.25
CA GLU A 2 -21.46 -3.55 10.50
C GLU A 2 -21.65 -2.39 11.52
N PRO A 3 -20.93 -2.33 12.65
CA PRO A 3 -21.05 -1.21 13.59
C PRO A 3 -20.77 0.16 12.97
N PHE A 4 -19.86 0.26 12.00
CA PHE A 4 -19.52 1.54 11.36
C PHE A 4 -20.73 2.15 10.64
N PHE A 5 -21.48 1.32 9.92
CA PHE A 5 -22.65 1.72 9.16
C PHE A 5 -23.89 1.93 10.04
N THR A 6 -24.05 1.13 11.10
CA THR A 6 -25.26 1.15 11.94
C THR A 6 -25.18 2.17 13.08
N LYS A 7 -23.99 2.51 13.56
CA LYS A 7 -23.78 3.40 14.72
C LYS A 7 -23.32 4.82 14.35
N ARG A 8 -23.37 5.18 13.06
CA ARG A 8 -22.95 6.50 12.54
C ARG A 8 -21.48 6.82 12.86
N TRP A 9 -20.59 5.86 12.65
CA TRP A 9 -19.15 6.07 12.80
C TRP A 9 -18.48 6.55 11.52
N ILE A 10 -19.26 6.71 10.44
CA ILE A 10 -18.81 7.20 9.14
C ILE A 10 -19.39 8.59 8.91
N ASP A 11 -18.53 9.59 8.73
CA ASP A 11 -18.88 10.94 8.29
C ASP A 11 -18.55 11.10 6.79
N ALA A 12 -19.51 10.77 5.93
CA ALA A 12 -19.34 10.71 4.48
C ALA A 12 -19.88 11.93 3.70
N GLU A 13 -20.87 12.64 4.27
CA GLU A 13 -21.62 13.67 3.56
C GLU A 13 -20.76 14.90 3.22
N LEU A 14 -21.00 15.51 2.06
CA LEU A 14 -20.35 16.76 1.66
C LEU A 14 -21.02 17.93 2.39
N VAL A 15 -20.23 18.71 3.13
CA VAL A 15 -20.71 19.89 3.87
C VAL A 15 -19.80 21.08 3.55
N ASP A 16 -20.38 22.26 3.42
CA ASP A 16 -19.60 23.49 3.20
C ASP A 16 -18.62 23.72 4.37
N GLY A 17 -17.35 24.03 4.04
CA GLY A 17 -16.27 24.14 5.00
C GLY A 17 -15.72 22.82 5.57
N LYS A 18 -16.22 21.64 5.15
CA LYS A 18 -15.66 20.34 5.55
C LYS A 18 -14.25 20.15 4.98
N ARG A 19 -13.35 19.59 5.79
CA ARG A 19 -11.97 19.28 5.36
C ARG A 19 -11.98 18.32 4.17
N GLY A 20 -11.12 18.55 3.18
CA GLY A 20 -10.93 17.65 2.05
C GLY A 20 -10.22 16.35 2.43
N GLY A 21 -10.40 15.31 1.60
CA GLY A 21 -9.76 14.00 1.76
C GLY A 21 -10.59 12.98 2.54
N ALA A 22 -9.91 11.95 3.03
CA ALA A 22 -10.44 10.88 3.87
C ALA A 22 -9.40 10.48 4.91
N PHE A 23 -9.84 9.93 6.05
CA PHE A 23 -8.99 9.30 7.06
C PHE A 23 -9.83 8.45 8.03
N CYS A 24 -9.17 7.54 8.72
CA CYS A 24 -9.68 6.89 9.92
C CYS A 24 -8.98 7.45 11.17
N ALA A 25 -9.74 7.61 12.24
CA ALA A 25 -9.25 8.08 13.52
C ALA A 25 -9.67 7.14 14.65
N GLY A 26 -8.79 6.21 15.01
CA GLY A 26 -8.72 5.63 16.35
C GLY A 26 -7.96 6.58 17.27
N ILE A 27 -8.55 6.98 18.40
CA ILE A 27 -7.93 7.94 19.33
C ILE A 27 -7.29 7.19 20.50
N THR A 28 -8.06 6.31 21.13
CA THR A 28 -7.65 5.49 22.26
C THR A 28 -8.32 4.11 22.15
N PRO A 29 -7.76 3.05 22.76
CA PRO A 29 -8.29 1.70 22.66
C PRO A 29 -9.72 1.53 23.21
N ASP A 30 -10.11 2.36 24.17
CA ASP A 30 -11.42 2.35 24.81
C ASP A 30 -12.52 3.06 24.00
N LEU A 31 -12.14 3.73 22.90
CA LEU A 31 -13.07 4.39 21.99
C LEU A 31 -13.11 3.66 20.65
N HIS A 32 -14.30 3.61 20.05
CA HIS A 32 -14.41 3.12 18.69
C HIS A 32 -13.78 4.13 17.71
N PRO A 33 -13.18 3.66 16.61
CA PRO A 33 -12.64 4.54 15.59
C PRO A 33 -13.76 5.21 14.77
N TYR A 34 -13.42 6.32 14.14
CA TYR A 34 -14.29 7.06 13.23
C TYR A 34 -13.68 7.08 11.83
N VAL A 35 -14.54 7.00 10.82
CA VAL A 35 -14.16 7.12 9.41
C VAL A 35 -14.68 8.45 8.89
N PHE A 36 -13.78 9.25 8.31
CA PHE A 36 -14.09 10.52 7.68
C PHE A 36 -13.80 10.40 6.19
N LEU A 37 -14.73 10.83 5.35
CA LEU A 37 -14.52 10.93 3.91
C LEU A 37 -15.46 11.95 3.26
N ASN A 38 -15.14 12.32 2.03
CA ASN A 38 -15.99 13.14 1.17
C ASN A 38 -16.55 12.26 0.05
N TYR A 39 -17.73 11.68 0.25
CA TYR A 39 -18.30 10.69 -0.67
C TYR A 39 -19.11 11.38 -1.77
N THR A 40 -18.64 11.28 -3.01
CA THR A 40 -19.22 11.93 -4.19
C THR A 40 -20.01 10.96 -5.08
N GLY A 41 -20.11 9.68 -4.71
CA GLY A 41 -20.79 8.64 -5.49
C GLY A 41 -19.96 8.08 -6.65
N GLN A 42 -18.66 8.36 -6.69
CA GLN A 42 -17.75 7.82 -7.71
C GLN A 42 -17.17 6.46 -7.28
N PRO A 43 -16.80 5.57 -8.22
CA PRO A 43 -16.20 4.27 -7.88
C PRO A 43 -14.97 4.38 -6.97
N ARG A 44 -14.14 5.42 -7.15
CA ARG A 44 -12.99 5.70 -6.29
C ARG A 44 -13.39 5.90 -4.83
N ASP A 45 -14.57 6.47 -4.56
CA ASP A 45 -15.01 6.78 -3.20
C ASP A 45 -15.36 5.48 -2.44
N VAL A 46 -15.78 4.43 -3.16
CA VAL A 46 -15.99 3.09 -2.60
C VAL A 46 -14.66 2.48 -2.17
N MET A 47 -13.60 2.64 -2.99
CA MET A 47 -12.25 2.19 -2.64
C MET A 47 -11.69 2.97 -1.46
N THR A 48 -11.85 4.31 -1.44
CA THR A 48 -11.47 5.14 -0.30
C THR A 48 -12.22 4.72 0.97
N LEU A 49 -13.53 4.46 0.89
CA LEU A 49 -14.28 3.98 2.05
C LEU A 49 -13.77 2.61 2.53
N ALA A 50 -13.43 1.70 1.62
CA ALA A 50 -12.85 0.40 1.95
C ALA A 50 -11.50 0.54 2.66
N HIS A 51 -10.66 1.46 2.18
CA HIS A 51 -9.37 1.81 2.77
C HIS A 51 -9.54 2.28 4.21
N GLU A 52 -10.36 3.31 4.44
CA GLU A 52 -10.54 3.86 5.79
C GLU A 52 -11.27 2.90 6.74
N LEU A 53 -12.21 2.09 6.22
CA LEU A 53 -12.81 1.02 7.00
C LEU A 53 -11.80 -0.05 7.40
N GLY A 54 -10.80 -0.33 6.56
CA GLY A 54 -9.73 -1.25 6.91
C GLY A 54 -8.92 -0.75 8.09
N HIS A 55 -8.53 0.53 8.11
CA HIS A 55 -7.92 1.13 9.30
C HIS A 55 -8.82 1.02 10.52
N GLY A 56 -10.11 1.36 10.38
CA GLY A 56 -11.06 1.23 11.49
C GLY A 56 -11.22 -0.20 11.99
N ILE A 57 -11.16 -1.19 11.10
CA ILE A 57 -11.18 -2.62 11.48
C ILE A 57 -9.89 -2.98 12.23
N HIS A 58 -8.73 -2.51 11.77
CA HIS A 58 -7.45 -2.69 12.47
C HIS A 58 -7.53 -2.16 13.90
N ASP A 59 -7.98 -0.92 14.06
CA ASP A 59 -8.17 -0.23 15.33
C ASP A 59 -9.17 -0.96 16.23
N VAL A 60 -10.24 -1.53 15.68
CA VAL A 60 -11.19 -2.35 16.46
C VAL A 60 -10.53 -3.63 16.97
N PHE A 61 -9.77 -4.35 16.14
CA PHE A 61 -9.09 -5.57 16.58
C PHE A 61 -7.95 -5.29 17.56
N ALA A 62 -7.25 -4.17 17.42
CA ALA A 62 -6.19 -3.77 18.31
C ALA A 62 -6.67 -3.18 19.64
N SER A 63 -7.99 -2.97 19.84
CA SER A 63 -8.57 -2.28 21.00
C SER A 63 -8.31 -2.93 22.36
N ASP A 64 -7.94 -4.21 22.40
CA ASP A 64 -7.53 -4.91 23.63
C ASP A 64 -6.09 -4.56 24.08
N ASN A 65 -5.32 -3.82 23.27
CA ASN A 65 -3.98 -3.36 23.63
C ASN A 65 -4.00 -2.09 24.49
N HIS A 66 -2.87 -1.80 25.13
CA HIS A 66 -2.65 -0.52 25.80
C HIS A 66 -2.47 0.61 24.78
N LEU A 67 -2.71 1.85 25.21
CA LEU A 67 -2.56 3.06 24.38
C LEU A 67 -1.22 3.14 23.63
N LEU A 68 -0.13 2.63 24.23
CA LEU A 68 1.20 2.67 23.63
C LEU A 68 1.41 1.65 22.50
N ASP A 69 0.65 0.56 22.52
CA ASP A 69 0.82 -0.58 21.60
C ASP A 69 -0.40 -0.76 20.68
N TYR A 70 -1.39 0.13 20.79
CA TYR A 70 -2.66 0.11 20.08
C TYR A 70 -2.50 0.37 18.59
N HIS A 71 -1.76 1.42 18.23
CA HIS A 71 -1.59 1.78 16.84
C HIS A 71 -0.56 0.88 16.17
N PRO A 72 -0.84 0.34 14.98
CA PRO A 72 0.16 -0.38 14.22
C PRO A 72 1.35 0.52 13.87
N VAL A 73 2.53 -0.08 13.84
CA VAL A 73 3.71 0.61 13.29
C VAL A 73 3.50 0.89 11.80
N LEU A 74 4.15 1.94 11.29
CA LEU A 74 3.93 2.45 9.93
C LEU A 74 3.96 1.38 8.80
N PRO A 75 4.89 0.40 8.78
CA PRO A 75 4.86 -0.67 7.77
C PRO A 75 3.64 -1.60 7.84
N MET A 76 2.99 -1.66 9.01
CA MET A 76 1.82 -2.50 9.27
C MET A 76 0.51 -1.72 9.22
N ALA A 77 0.55 -0.38 9.29
CA ALA A 77 -0.64 0.46 9.36
C ALA A 77 -1.56 0.29 8.14
N GLU A 78 -0.97 0.13 6.96
CA GLU A 78 -1.67 -0.06 5.70
C GLU A 78 -2.17 -1.50 5.46
N THR A 79 -1.93 -2.41 6.42
CA THR A 79 -2.23 -3.82 6.22
C THR A 79 -3.72 -4.04 6.00
N ALA A 80 -4.54 -3.52 6.91
CA ALA A 80 -5.98 -3.72 6.89
C ALA A 80 -6.70 -2.88 5.84
N SER A 81 -6.26 -1.63 5.63
CA SER A 81 -6.80 -0.73 4.60
C SER A 81 -6.61 -1.32 3.20
N THR A 82 -5.38 -1.69 2.85
CA THR A 82 -5.07 -2.27 1.55
C THR A 82 -5.69 -3.64 1.36
N PHE A 83 -5.79 -4.48 2.41
CA PHE A 83 -6.47 -5.78 2.30
C PHE A 83 -7.97 -5.60 2.08
N GLY A 84 -8.59 -4.63 2.77
CA GLY A 84 -9.99 -4.25 2.57
C GLY A 84 -10.28 -3.77 1.15
N GLU A 85 -9.40 -2.92 0.60
CA GLU A 85 -9.44 -2.55 -0.80
C GLU A 85 -9.39 -3.76 -1.73
N MET A 86 -8.51 -4.74 -1.46
CA MET A 86 -8.37 -5.92 -2.29
C MET A 86 -9.65 -6.75 -2.35
N LEU A 87 -10.33 -6.92 -1.21
CA LEU A 87 -11.63 -7.60 -1.15
C LEU A 87 -12.71 -6.86 -1.96
N VAL A 88 -12.74 -5.52 -1.86
CA VAL A 88 -13.69 -4.70 -2.60
C VAL A 88 -13.38 -4.68 -4.09
N PHE A 89 -12.11 -4.60 -4.47
CA PHE A 89 -11.65 -4.69 -5.85
C PHE A 89 -12.11 -6.00 -6.50
N ASP A 90 -11.85 -7.15 -5.85
CA ASP A 90 -12.26 -8.46 -6.36
C ASP A 90 -13.79 -8.55 -6.50
N ARG A 91 -14.52 -8.00 -5.53
CA ARG A 91 -15.98 -7.94 -5.60
C ARG A 91 -16.47 -7.08 -6.76
N LEU A 92 -15.90 -5.88 -6.94
CA LEU A 92 -16.24 -4.99 -8.04
C LEU A 92 -15.96 -5.66 -9.39
N GLN A 93 -14.78 -6.27 -9.54
CA GLN A 93 -14.37 -6.98 -10.77
C GLN A 93 -15.36 -8.09 -11.17
N GLN A 94 -15.95 -8.79 -10.20
CA GLN A 94 -16.97 -9.83 -10.43
C GLN A 94 -18.37 -9.27 -10.70
N THR A 95 -18.69 -8.08 -10.21
CA THR A 95 -20.03 -7.47 -10.36
C THR A 95 -20.17 -6.57 -11.58
N LEU A 96 -19.08 -5.96 -12.04
CA LEU A 96 -19.08 -5.12 -13.23
C LEU A 96 -19.35 -5.98 -14.46
N SER A 97 -20.28 -5.53 -15.29
CA SER A 97 -20.69 -6.24 -16.51
C SER A 97 -19.98 -5.71 -17.76
N SER A 98 -19.60 -4.43 -17.77
CA SER A 98 -18.86 -3.82 -18.86
C SER A 98 -17.40 -4.26 -18.86
N GLN A 99 -16.93 -4.76 -19.99
CA GLN A 99 -15.52 -5.08 -20.21
C GLN A 99 -14.64 -3.83 -20.08
N GLU A 100 -15.12 -2.68 -20.54
CA GLU A 100 -14.42 -1.39 -20.44
C GLU A 100 -14.27 -0.93 -18.98
N GLU A 101 -15.32 -1.04 -18.18
CA GLU A 101 -15.26 -0.67 -16.75
C GLU A 101 -14.33 -1.61 -15.97
N ARG A 102 -14.36 -2.91 -16.28
CA ARG A 102 -13.44 -3.89 -15.69
C ARG A 102 -11.99 -3.60 -16.08
N LEU A 103 -11.75 -3.27 -17.35
CA LEU A 103 -10.41 -2.90 -17.83
C LEU A 103 -9.92 -1.65 -17.11
N ALA A 104 -10.74 -0.59 -17.01
CA ALA A 104 -10.37 0.63 -16.31
C ALA A 104 -10.03 0.38 -14.83
N LEU A 105 -10.82 -0.44 -14.14
CA LEU A 105 -10.57 -0.83 -12.74
C LEU A 105 -9.23 -1.56 -12.59
N VAL A 106 -8.97 -2.55 -13.46
CA VAL A 106 -7.73 -3.35 -13.41
C VAL A 106 -6.51 -2.49 -13.76
N CYS A 107 -6.59 -1.64 -14.80
CA CYS A 107 -5.52 -0.72 -15.18
C CYS A 107 -5.18 0.25 -14.04
N SER A 108 -6.19 0.85 -13.39
CA SER A 108 -5.97 1.72 -12.23
C SER A 108 -5.17 1.00 -11.14
N LYS A 109 -5.52 -0.25 -10.81
CA LYS A 109 -4.79 -1.00 -9.77
C LYS A 109 -3.37 -1.40 -10.19
N ILE A 110 -3.13 -1.64 -11.49
CA ILE A 110 -1.78 -1.88 -12.01
C ILE A 110 -0.93 -0.61 -11.88
N GLU A 111 -1.47 0.55 -12.23
CA GLU A 111 -0.79 1.85 -12.09
C GLU A 111 -0.44 2.14 -10.63
N ASP A 112 -1.35 1.88 -9.69
CA ASP A 112 -1.12 2.02 -8.26
C ASP A 112 0.05 1.13 -7.78
N SER A 113 0.01 -0.17 -8.12
CA SER A 113 1.10 -1.09 -7.75
C SER A 113 2.43 -0.74 -8.43
N PHE A 114 2.40 -0.19 -9.65
CA PHE A 114 3.60 0.30 -10.31
C PHE A 114 4.21 1.49 -9.57
N ALA A 115 3.38 2.44 -9.15
CA ALA A 115 3.80 3.65 -8.45
C ALA A 115 4.27 3.38 -7.00
N THR A 116 3.71 2.37 -6.34
CA THR A 116 3.94 2.10 -4.91
C THR A 116 4.97 0.99 -4.68
N VAL A 117 5.11 0.02 -5.58
CA VAL A 117 6.17 -0.99 -5.50
C VAL A 117 7.37 -0.60 -6.35
N PHE A 118 7.24 -0.68 -7.69
CA PHE A 118 8.37 -0.65 -8.60
C PHE A 118 9.11 0.68 -8.56
N ARG A 119 8.35 1.79 -8.60
CA ARG A 119 8.90 3.13 -8.53
C ARG A 119 9.61 3.41 -7.20
N GLN A 120 9.03 2.99 -6.09
CA GLN A 120 9.63 3.19 -4.77
C GLN A 120 10.91 2.37 -4.60
N ILE A 121 10.97 1.16 -5.14
CA ILE A 121 12.20 0.34 -5.17
C ILE A 121 13.27 1.00 -6.07
N ALA A 122 12.91 1.59 -7.20
CA ALA A 122 13.85 2.33 -8.03
C ALA A 122 14.44 3.54 -7.29
N MET A 123 13.61 4.30 -6.57
CA MET A 123 14.06 5.41 -5.71
C MET A 123 14.95 4.92 -4.57
N TYR A 124 14.61 3.80 -3.93
CA TYR A 124 15.43 3.21 -2.87
C TYR A 124 16.83 2.80 -3.40
N ARG A 125 16.90 2.20 -4.59
CA ARG A 125 18.18 1.87 -5.25
C ARG A 125 18.99 3.12 -5.56
N PHE A 126 18.34 4.21 -5.97
CA PHE A 126 19.00 5.49 -6.16
C PHE A 126 19.61 5.99 -4.84
N GLU A 127 18.86 6.00 -3.74
CA GLU A 127 19.38 6.41 -2.43
C GLU A 127 20.58 5.55 -2.00
N GLN A 128 20.49 4.23 -2.17
CA GLN A 128 21.60 3.32 -1.87
C GLN A 128 22.86 3.67 -2.69
N ARG A 129 22.72 3.86 -4.01
CA ARG A 129 23.85 4.17 -4.89
C ARG A 129 24.42 5.56 -4.62
N ALA A 130 23.58 6.56 -4.36
CA ALA A 130 24.00 7.92 -4.05
C ALA A 130 24.78 7.99 -2.74
N HIS A 131 24.27 7.36 -1.68
CA HIS A 131 24.96 7.30 -0.38
C HIS A 131 26.27 6.50 -0.47
N LEU A 132 26.29 5.40 -1.22
CA LEU A 132 27.50 4.62 -1.46
C LEU A 132 28.55 5.44 -2.20
N ALA A 133 28.18 6.09 -3.30
CA ALA A 133 29.08 6.95 -4.06
C ALA A 133 29.64 8.09 -3.20
N ARG A 134 28.81 8.74 -2.38
CA ARG A 134 29.25 9.79 -1.45
C ARG A 134 30.27 9.28 -0.44
N ARG A 135 30.08 8.05 0.06
CA ARG A 135 30.97 7.41 1.03
C ARG A 135 32.34 7.10 0.40
N GLU A 136 32.36 6.66 -0.85
CA GLU A 136 33.57 6.20 -1.52
C GLU A 136 34.36 7.31 -2.22
N GLN A 137 33.67 8.32 -2.76
CA GLN A 137 34.26 9.32 -3.65
C GLN A 137 34.35 10.71 -3.03
N GLY A 138 33.76 10.92 -1.84
CA GLY A 138 33.69 12.26 -1.25
C GLY A 138 32.49 13.04 -1.78
N GLU A 139 32.58 14.37 -1.82
CA GLU A 139 31.51 15.24 -2.29
C GLU A 139 31.14 14.94 -3.75
N LEU A 140 29.84 14.88 -4.04
CA LEU A 140 29.32 14.54 -5.36
C LEU A 140 28.74 15.79 -6.03
N PRO A 141 29.05 16.05 -7.31
CA PRO A 141 28.39 17.10 -8.07
C PRO A 141 26.96 16.70 -8.46
N THR A 142 26.12 17.69 -8.79
CA THR A 142 24.70 17.47 -9.20
C THR A 142 24.57 16.50 -10.36
N GLU A 143 25.49 16.58 -11.33
CA GLU A 143 25.55 15.71 -12.50
C GLU A 143 25.66 14.24 -12.08
N LYS A 144 26.38 13.96 -10.99
CA LYS A 144 26.51 12.59 -10.50
C LYS A 144 25.21 12.05 -9.93
N PHE A 145 24.45 12.87 -9.21
CA PHE A 145 23.11 12.49 -8.74
C PHE A 145 22.16 12.27 -9.92
N ASN A 146 22.22 13.14 -10.93
CA ASN A 146 21.39 13.02 -12.13
C ASN A 146 21.66 11.71 -12.88
N GLU A 147 22.92 11.33 -13.08
CA GLU A 147 23.32 10.04 -13.67
C GLU A 147 22.78 8.83 -12.87
N LEU A 148 22.94 8.87 -11.54
CA LEU A 148 22.50 7.79 -10.67
C LEU A 148 20.97 7.66 -10.68
N TRP A 149 20.24 8.78 -10.64
CA TRP A 149 18.79 8.80 -10.73
C TRP A 149 18.31 8.24 -12.06
N GLN A 150 18.84 8.76 -13.18
CA GLN A 150 18.45 8.35 -14.52
C GLN A 150 18.67 6.84 -14.72
N SER A 151 19.84 6.33 -14.29
CA SER A 151 20.15 4.90 -14.42
C SER A 151 19.19 4.01 -13.60
N CYS A 152 18.90 4.36 -12.34
CA CYS A 152 18.00 3.57 -11.50
C CYS A 152 16.56 3.56 -12.04
N MET A 153 16.09 4.70 -12.53
CA MET A 153 14.75 4.83 -13.08
C MET A 153 14.64 4.14 -14.45
N GLN A 154 15.67 4.21 -15.30
CA GLN A 154 15.71 3.50 -16.57
C GLN A 154 15.71 1.97 -16.37
N GLU A 155 16.42 1.45 -15.36
CA GLU A 155 16.41 0.02 -15.02
C GLU A 155 15.01 -0.50 -14.66
N MET A 156 14.15 0.34 -14.07
CA MET A 156 12.77 -0.03 -13.75
C MET A 156 11.91 -0.24 -15.02
N PHE A 157 12.09 0.62 -16.02
CA PHE A 157 11.32 0.56 -17.26
C PHE A 157 11.89 -0.44 -18.28
N GLY A 158 13.17 -0.79 -18.17
CA GLY A 158 13.83 -1.69 -19.12
C GLY A 158 13.81 -1.12 -20.53
N ASP A 159 13.32 -1.91 -21.48
CA ASP A 159 13.16 -1.58 -22.90
C ASP A 159 11.77 -1.03 -23.26
N ALA A 160 10.84 -0.97 -22.30
CA ALA A 160 9.48 -0.51 -22.55
C ALA A 160 9.37 1.01 -22.73
N LEU A 161 10.31 1.78 -22.17
CA LEU A 161 10.34 3.23 -22.23
C LEU A 161 11.79 3.74 -22.17
N THR A 162 12.16 4.66 -23.06
CA THR A 162 13.40 5.43 -22.94
C THR A 162 13.12 6.76 -22.26
N LEU A 163 13.74 7.00 -21.11
CA LEU A 163 13.61 8.27 -20.39
C LEU A 163 14.46 9.36 -21.06
N GLY A 164 13.87 10.53 -21.31
CA GLY A 164 14.60 11.69 -21.82
C GLY A 164 15.54 12.29 -20.77
N GLU A 165 16.48 13.12 -21.22
CA GLU A 165 17.50 13.74 -20.37
C GLU A 165 16.88 14.69 -19.32
N GLU A 166 15.72 15.27 -19.62
CA GLU A 166 14.96 16.14 -18.72
C GLU A 166 14.48 15.44 -17.45
N HIS A 167 14.43 14.11 -17.44
CA HIS A 167 14.05 13.33 -16.27
C HIS A 167 15.18 13.25 -15.21
N ALA A 168 16.43 13.56 -15.59
CA ALA A 168 17.59 13.29 -14.76
C ALA A 168 17.60 14.08 -13.43
N ASN A 169 16.93 15.22 -13.35
CA ASN A 169 16.87 16.06 -12.15
C ASN A 169 15.61 15.81 -11.29
N TRP A 170 14.76 14.83 -11.63
CA TRP A 170 13.48 14.61 -10.95
C TRP A 170 13.64 14.14 -9.49
N TRP A 171 14.79 13.61 -9.10
CA TRP A 171 15.05 13.30 -7.69
C TRP A 171 14.88 14.52 -6.77
N LEU A 172 15.08 15.74 -7.27
CA LEU A 172 14.92 17.00 -6.53
C LEU A 172 13.50 17.23 -6.02
N TYR A 173 12.49 16.76 -6.76
CA TYR A 173 11.09 16.99 -6.38
C TYR A 173 10.58 15.98 -5.34
N ILE A 174 11.34 14.92 -5.05
CA ILE A 174 10.95 13.87 -4.12
C ILE A 174 11.35 14.28 -2.69
N PRO A 175 10.42 14.77 -1.85
CA PRO A 175 10.76 15.29 -0.54
C PRO A 175 11.34 14.22 0.39
N HIS A 176 10.90 12.96 0.23
CA HIS A 176 11.33 11.85 1.09
C HIS A 176 12.83 11.58 0.99
N ILE A 177 13.45 11.78 -0.17
CA ILE A 177 14.90 11.58 -0.35
C ILE A 177 15.70 12.56 0.53
N ILE A 178 15.18 13.76 0.78
CA ILE A 178 15.86 14.80 1.54
C ILE A 178 15.47 14.77 3.02
N ASN A 179 14.17 14.70 3.29
CA ASN A 179 13.63 14.91 4.63
C ASN A 179 13.58 13.61 5.46
N THR A 180 13.46 12.46 4.80
CA THR A 180 13.33 11.14 5.44
C THR A 180 14.07 10.07 4.61
N PRO A 181 15.41 10.13 4.54
CA PRO A 181 16.18 9.24 3.67
C PRO A 181 15.86 7.77 3.94
N PHE A 182 15.82 6.97 2.88
CA PHE A 182 15.47 5.55 2.89
C PHE A 182 14.06 5.24 3.38
N TYR A 183 13.15 6.19 3.46
CA TYR A 183 11.76 5.90 3.82
C TYR A 183 10.98 5.21 2.69
N VAL A 184 11.32 5.50 1.42
CA VAL A 184 10.53 5.08 0.25
C VAL A 184 10.31 3.57 0.15
N TYR A 185 11.24 2.73 0.64
CA TYR A 185 11.07 1.28 0.65
C TYR A 185 9.88 0.80 1.50
N ALA A 186 9.46 1.60 2.49
CA ALA A 186 8.34 1.26 3.37
C ALA A 186 7.03 1.14 2.60
N TYR A 187 6.84 1.94 1.54
CA TYR A 187 5.70 1.83 0.63
C TYR A 187 5.69 0.47 -0.10
N ALA A 188 6.83 0.09 -0.66
CA ALA A 188 6.95 -1.17 -1.39
C ALA A 188 6.76 -2.39 -0.47
N ILE A 189 7.35 -2.36 0.73
CA ILE A 189 7.14 -3.40 1.74
C ILE A 189 5.68 -3.45 2.18
N GLY A 190 5.06 -2.30 2.47
CA GLY A 190 3.67 -2.23 2.91
C GLY A 190 2.71 -2.85 1.89
N GLU A 191 2.78 -2.42 0.63
CA GLU A 191 1.90 -2.98 -0.41
C GLU A 191 2.21 -4.45 -0.70
N LEU A 192 3.47 -4.82 -0.90
CA LEU A 192 3.81 -6.22 -1.21
C LEU A 192 3.50 -7.16 -0.05
N LEU A 193 3.57 -6.71 1.20
CA LEU A 193 3.21 -7.51 2.36
C LEU A 193 1.73 -7.87 2.29
N VAL A 194 0.89 -6.87 2.04
CA VAL A 194 -0.56 -7.07 1.91
C VAL A 194 -0.90 -7.95 0.72
N LEU A 195 -0.28 -7.70 -0.44
CA LEU A 195 -0.52 -8.55 -1.62
C LEU A 195 -0.11 -10.00 -1.37
N SER A 196 0.99 -10.22 -0.64
CA SER A 196 1.45 -11.56 -0.28
C SER A 196 0.51 -12.25 0.70
N LEU A 197 0.07 -11.53 1.75
CA LEU A 197 -0.96 -11.99 2.68
C LEU A 197 -2.28 -12.30 1.96
N TYR A 198 -2.68 -11.46 1.01
CA TYR A 198 -3.88 -11.65 0.21
C TYR A 198 -3.77 -12.88 -0.71
N ALA A 199 -2.61 -13.12 -1.30
CA ALA A 199 -2.34 -14.33 -2.07
C ALA A 199 -2.47 -15.59 -1.18
N ARG A 200 -1.96 -15.55 0.05
CA ARG A 200 -2.15 -16.65 1.03
C ARG A 200 -3.62 -16.84 1.39
N TYR A 201 -4.37 -15.75 1.59
CA TYR A 201 -5.81 -15.83 1.81
C TYR A 201 -6.56 -16.50 0.66
N GLN A 202 -6.22 -16.18 -0.59
CA GLN A 202 -6.84 -16.81 -1.76
C GLN A 202 -6.52 -18.31 -1.88
N GLU A 203 -5.34 -18.74 -1.42
CA GLU A 203 -4.92 -20.15 -1.44
C GLU A 203 -5.51 -20.96 -0.28
N GLU A 204 -5.50 -20.40 0.93
CA GLU A 204 -5.87 -21.12 2.15
C GLU A 204 -7.36 -20.99 2.48
N GLY A 205 -7.99 -19.85 2.17
CA GLY A 205 -9.39 -19.56 2.48
C GLY A 205 -9.65 -19.29 3.96
N GLU A 206 -10.71 -19.88 4.51
CA GLU A 206 -11.20 -19.64 5.88
C GLU A 206 -10.13 -19.82 6.99
N PRO A 207 -9.24 -20.84 6.96
CA PRO A 207 -8.17 -20.99 7.95
C PRO A 207 -7.21 -19.80 8.08
N PHE A 208 -7.06 -18.98 7.03
CA PHE A 208 -6.22 -17.78 7.07
C PHE A 208 -6.82 -16.68 7.96
N VAL A 209 -8.16 -16.57 7.99
CA VAL A 209 -8.88 -15.42 8.53
C VAL A 209 -8.60 -15.20 10.01
N ALA A 210 -8.60 -16.28 10.82
CA ALA A 210 -8.31 -16.18 12.25
C ALA A 210 -6.89 -15.63 12.50
N ARG A 211 -5.88 -16.17 11.80
CA ARG A 211 -4.49 -15.71 11.91
C ARG A 211 -4.33 -14.25 11.47
N TYR A 212 -5.10 -13.83 10.47
CA TYR A 212 -5.10 -12.45 10.01
C TYR A 212 -5.69 -11.49 11.04
N PHE A 213 -6.77 -11.88 11.73
CA PHE A 213 -7.30 -11.07 12.83
C PHE A 213 -6.37 -11.04 14.03
N ASP A 214 -5.67 -12.14 14.34
CA ASP A 214 -4.63 -12.15 15.38
C ASP A 214 -3.47 -11.19 15.03
N LEU A 215 -3.10 -11.08 13.74
CA LEU A 215 -2.13 -10.10 13.26
C LEU A 215 -2.60 -8.67 13.55
N LEU A 216 -3.84 -8.32 13.19
CA LEU A 216 -4.40 -6.98 13.42
C LEU A 216 -4.55 -6.68 14.92
N ALA A 217 -4.95 -7.68 15.70
CA ALA A 217 -5.05 -7.56 17.15
C ALA A 217 -3.70 -7.31 17.82
N GLY A 218 -2.58 -7.57 17.14
CA GLY A 218 -1.25 -7.29 17.64
C GLY A 218 -0.88 -5.82 17.71
N GLY A 219 -1.56 -4.92 16.97
CA GLY A 219 -1.21 -3.49 16.94
C GLY A 219 0.28 -3.26 16.68
N SER A 220 0.98 -2.62 17.63
CA SER A 220 2.44 -2.50 17.68
C SER A 220 3.09 -3.23 18.86
N SER A 221 2.39 -4.18 19.50
CA SER A 221 2.88 -4.94 20.66
C SER A 221 4.12 -5.81 20.36
N ARG A 222 4.40 -6.09 19.08
CA ARG A 222 5.55 -6.86 18.60
C ARG A 222 6.09 -6.27 17.31
N SER A 223 7.31 -6.69 16.94
CA SER A 223 7.88 -6.30 15.65
C SER A 223 7.08 -6.88 14.48
N PRO A 224 7.07 -6.24 13.29
CA PRO A 224 6.44 -6.78 12.09
C PRO A 224 6.85 -8.22 11.75
N ALA A 225 8.13 -8.55 11.94
CA ALA A 225 8.64 -9.90 11.70
C ALA A 225 8.05 -10.93 12.66
N GLU A 226 7.91 -10.61 13.94
CA GLU A 226 7.29 -11.50 14.93
C GLU A 226 5.78 -11.67 14.69
N LEU A 227 5.08 -10.60 14.32
CA LEU A 227 3.65 -10.64 13.97
C LEU A 227 3.40 -11.54 12.76
N VAL A 228 4.18 -11.38 11.69
CA VAL A 228 4.06 -12.20 10.48
C VAL A 228 4.52 -13.64 10.72
N SER A 229 5.56 -13.84 11.53
CA SER A 229 6.00 -15.18 11.96
C SER A 229 4.95 -15.91 12.78
N ALA A 230 4.17 -15.22 13.62
CA ALA A 230 3.06 -15.82 14.35
C ALA A 230 1.94 -16.32 13.43
N MET A 231 1.78 -15.72 12.25
CA MET A 231 0.90 -16.26 11.20
C MET A 231 1.47 -17.49 10.49
N GLY A 232 2.76 -17.78 10.66
CA GLY A 232 3.47 -18.88 10.00
C GLY A 232 4.19 -18.49 8.72
N PHE A 233 4.47 -17.20 8.51
CA PHE A 233 5.20 -16.69 7.34
C PHE A 233 6.53 -16.03 7.76
N ASP A 234 7.51 -16.03 6.85
CA ASP A 234 8.81 -15.41 7.08
C ASP A 234 9.03 -14.26 6.10
N LEU A 235 9.28 -13.06 6.62
CA LEU A 235 9.60 -11.88 5.81
C LEU A 235 10.96 -12.00 5.09
N ALA A 236 11.85 -12.89 5.53
CA ALA A 236 13.09 -13.20 4.83
C ALA A 236 12.92 -14.22 3.70
N ASP A 237 11.78 -14.93 3.65
CA ASP A 237 11.50 -15.90 2.60
C ASP A 237 11.01 -15.23 1.32
N ARG A 238 11.80 -15.35 0.25
CA ARG A 238 11.44 -14.84 -1.08
C ARG A 238 10.14 -15.47 -1.61
N ALA A 239 9.85 -16.73 -1.27
CA ALA A 239 8.65 -17.40 -1.76
C ALA A 239 7.37 -16.76 -1.23
N PHE A 240 7.39 -16.22 0.00
CA PHE A 240 6.28 -15.45 0.56
C PHE A 240 5.93 -14.23 -0.32
N TRP A 241 6.94 -13.42 -0.64
CA TRP A 241 6.78 -12.21 -1.46
C TRP A 241 6.39 -12.50 -2.92
N GLN A 242 6.76 -13.67 -3.44
CA GLN A 242 6.45 -14.07 -4.81
C GLN A 242 4.94 -14.13 -5.06
N GLY A 243 4.14 -14.51 -4.06
CA GLY A 243 2.68 -14.50 -4.16
C GLY A 243 2.11 -13.11 -4.46
N GLY A 244 2.63 -12.06 -3.79
CA GLY A 244 2.22 -10.69 -4.07
C GLY A 244 2.59 -10.22 -5.49
N CYS A 245 3.80 -10.55 -5.95
CA CYS A 245 4.24 -10.29 -7.33
C CYS A 245 3.38 -11.02 -8.37
N ASP A 246 2.97 -12.26 -8.06
CA ASP A 246 2.12 -13.04 -8.95
C ASP A 246 0.72 -12.44 -9.10
N LEU A 247 0.15 -11.85 -8.06
CA LEU A 247 -1.12 -11.10 -8.18
C LEU A 247 -1.00 -9.90 -9.11
N ILE A 248 0.11 -9.15 -9.05
CA ILE A 248 0.35 -8.03 -9.97
C ILE A 248 0.43 -8.55 -11.41
N ARG A 249 1.16 -9.65 -11.65
CA ARG A 249 1.25 -10.29 -12.97
C ARG A 249 -0.11 -10.75 -13.49
N GLN A 250 -0.91 -11.41 -12.65
CA GLN A 250 -2.26 -11.85 -13.02
C GLN A 250 -3.16 -10.70 -13.45
N ARG A 251 -3.05 -9.53 -12.79
CA ARG A 251 -3.79 -8.32 -13.19
C ARG A 251 -3.36 -7.83 -14.58
N VAL A 252 -2.06 -7.83 -14.87
CA VAL A 252 -1.55 -7.46 -16.21
C VAL A 252 -2.08 -8.42 -17.27
N ASP A 253 -2.08 -9.72 -17.00
CA ASP A 253 -2.62 -10.71 -17.94
C ASP A 253 -4.13 -10.53 -18.15
N LEU A 254 -4.89 -10.28 -17.07
CA LEU A 254 -6.31 -9.95 -17.16
C LEU A 254 -6.58 -8.67 -17.96
N ALA A 255 -5.78 -7.62 -17.77
CA ALA A 255 -5.92 -6.38 -18.54
C ALA A 255 -5.70 -6.63 -20.04
N ARG A 256 -4.72 -7.47 -20.41
CA ARG A 256 -4.48 -7.86 -21.81
C ARG A 256 -5.62 -8.68 -22.40
N GLU A 257 -6.30 -9.49 -21.61
CA GLU A 257 -7.48 -10.24 -22.05
C GLU A 257 -8.67 -9.30 -22.27
N LEU A 258 -8.90 -8.37 -21.34
CA LEU A 258 -9.99 -7.40 -21.42
C LEU A 258 -9.76 -6.31 -22.49
N ALA A 259 -8.54 -6.09 -22.95
CA ALA A 259 -8.23 -5.12 -23.99
C ALA A 259 -8.40 -5.66 -25.43
N LYS A 260 -8.68 -6.96 -25.59
CA LYS A 260 -8.97 -7.60 -26.89
C LYS A 260 -10.44 -7.45 -27.26
#